data_AF-A0ABD3UHT2-F1
#
_entry.id   AF-A0ABD3UHT2-F1
#
_cell.length_a   1.000
_cell.length_b   1.000
_cell.length_c   1.000
_cell.angle_alpha   90.00
_cell.angle_beta   90.00
_cell.angle_gamma   90.00
#
_symmetry.space_group_name_H-M   'P 1'
#
loop_
_entity.id
_entity.type
_entity.pdbx_description
1 polymer ?
#
loop_
_entity_poly.entity_id
_entity_poly.type
_entity_poly.pdbx_seq_one_letter_code
_entity_poly.pdbx_strand_id
1 'polypeptide(L)'
;MAQISTRQKFLSLIEDVEIVARELFELMSTPKGQQRADAPEQGELIQLLIKKDRDIKETLKLASEQGKVQVVIDELKAEVDKRDMDIKILQKNLKEAENILSAAIFQAKEKLTAIEQANNRKISSEELIRYAHRISASNAVAAPPTWAPGDPRRPYPTDFEMRSGCLAKLSDLPASTQTSQTQGTYTDSSSTRQSSLQMSDHMLQTQSSHHSTSSLSWQSSENTVSHLASGSHHLISDMRGHNKENEEVELMSSDSSSSSSSDE
;
A
#
# COMPACT_ATOMS: atom_id res chain seq x y z
N MET A 1 -1.74 -6.17 -58.14
CA MET A 1 -3.07 -6.79 -58.01
C MET A 1 -3.16 -7.39 -56.62
N ALA A 2 -4.18 -7.03 -55.83
CA ALA A 2 -4.34 -7.59 -54.49
C ALA A 2 -4.51 -9.11 -54.59
N GLN A 3 -3.74 -9.87 -53.80
CA GLN A 3 -3.89 -11.32 -53.75
C GLN A 3 -5.24 -11.63 -53.09
N ILE A 4 -6.13 -12.27 -53.86
CA ILE A 4 -7.44 -12.72 -53.42
C ILE A 4 -7.24 -13.80 -52.34
N SER A 5 -8.04 -13.78 -51.28
CA SER A 5 -7.89 -14.77 -50.19
C SER A 5 -8.16 -16.19 -50.69
N THR A 6 -7.53 -17.19 -50.07
CA THR A 6 -7.74 -18.61 -50.43
C THR A 6 -9.23 -18.98 -50.41
N ARG A 7 -9.99 -18.43 -49.45
CA ARG A 7 -11.44 -18.62 -49.36
C ARG A 7 -12.18 -18.02 -50.56
N GLN A 8 -11.87 -16.78 -50.91
CA GLN A 8 -12.50 -16.11 -52.06
C GLN A 8 -12.15 -16.80 -53.37
N LYS A 9 -10.89 -17.23 -53.54
CA LYS A 9 -10.43 -18.00 -54.70
C LYS A 9 -11.16 -19.35 -54.81
N PHE A 10 -11.38 -20.04 -53.69
CA PHE A 10 -12.12 -21.30 -53.67
C PHE A 10 -13.58 -21.10 -54.07
N LEU A 11 -14.25 -20.06 -53.56
CA LEU A 11 -15.64 -19.74 -53.91
C LEU A 11 -15.79 -19.40 -55.40
N SER A 12 -14.89 -18.58 -55.95
CA SER A 12 -14.95 -18.26 -57.39
C SER A 12 -14.73 -19.49 -58.27
N LEU A 13 -13.87 -20.42 -57.86
CA LEU A 13 -13.66 -21.68 -58.61
C LEU A 13 -14.91 -22.58 -58.59
N ILE A 14 -15.69 -22.57 -57.52
CA ILE A 14 -16.96 -23.30 -57.44
C ILE A 14 -18.01 -22.65 -58.36
N GLU A 15 -18.12 -21.32 -58.33
CA GLU A 15 -19.02 -20.57 -59.23
C GLU A 15 -18.65 -20.83 -60.71
N ASP A 16 -17.36 -20.83 -61.04
CA ASP A 16 -16.88 -21.17 -62.39
C ASP A 16 -17.27 -22.60 -62.80
N VAL A 17 -17.15 -23.58 -61.89
CA VAL A 17 -17.56 -24.98 -62.15
C VAL A 17 -19.07 -25.08 -62.35
N GLU A 18 -19.86 -24.33 -61.58
CA GLU A 18 -21.31 -24.28 -61.75
C GLU A 18 -21.70 -23.74 -63.14
N ILE A 19 -21.06 -22.66 -63.58
CA ILE A 19 -21.31 -22.06 -64.90
C ILE A 19 -20.97 -23.05 -66.00
N VAL A 20 -19.77 -23.65 -65.95
CA VAL A 20 -19.32 -24.64 -66.96
C VAL A 20 -20.23 -25.87 -66.97
N ALA A 21 -20.68 -26.35 -65.81
CA ALA A 21 -21.60 -27.47 -65.73
C ALA A 21 -22.97 -27.14 -66.33
N ARG A 22 -23.53 -25.95 -66.06
CA ARG A 22 -24.80 -25.50 -66.65
C ARG A 22 -24.71 -25.43 -68.17
N GLU A 23 -23.63 -24.86 -68.71
CA GLU A 23 -23.41 -24.79 -70.16
C GLU A 23 -23.23 -26.18 -70.79
N LEU A 24 -22.55 -27.11 -70.10
CA LEU A 24 -22.41 -28.50 -70.56
C LEU A 24 -23.77 -29.21 -70.64
N PHE A 25 -24.62 -29.04 -69.62
CA PHE A 25 -25.97 -29.63 -69.62
C PHE A 25 -26.88 -29.05 -70.70
N GLU A 26 -26.82 -27.73 -70.95
CA GLU A 26 -27.53 -27.08 -72.05
C GLU A 26 -27.10 -27.60 -73.42
N LEU A 27 -25.78 -27.77 -73.63
CA LEU A 27 -25.22 -28.34 -74.86
C LEU A 27 -25.65 -29.80 -75.09
N MET A 28 -25.72 -30.62 -74.03
CA MET A 28 -26.18 -32.01 -74.13
C MET A 28 -27.70 -32.12 -74.33
N SER A 29 -28.47 -31.15 -73.87
CA SER A 29 -29.94 -31.14 -73.96
C SER A 29 -30.45 -30.55 -75.28
N THR A 30 -29.62 -29.78 -75.99
CA THR A 30 -29.97 -29.18 -77.28
C THR A 30 -29.67 -30.13 -78.45
N PRO A 31 -30.64 -30.38 -79.37
CA PRO A 31 -30.40 -31.19 -80.56
C PRO A 31 -29.29 -30.60 -81.43
N LYS A 32 -28.41 -31.44 -81.99
CA LYS A 32 -27.24 -31.02 -82.82
C LYS A 32 -27.57 -30.09 -83.99
N GLY A 33 -28.82 -30.05 -84.46
CA GLY A 33 -29.29 -29.15 -85.52
C GLY A 33 -29.77 -27.77 -85.05
N GLN A 34 -29.90 -27.53 -83.74
CA GLN A 34 -30.32 -26.25 -83.14
C GLN A 34 -29.20 -25.58 -82.32
N GLN A 35 -27.99 -26.16 -82.28
CA GLN A 35 -26.85 -25.56 -81.60
C GLN A 35 -26.40 -24.29 -82.33
N ARG A 36 -26.01 -23.26 -81.56
CA ARG A 36 -25.46 -22.02 -82.12
C ARG A 36 -24.12 -22.31 -82.81
N ALA A 37 -23.83 -21.64 -83.92
CA ALA A 37 -22.60 -21.83 -84.69
C ALA A 37 -21.31 -21.51 -83.89
N ASP A 38 -21.41 -20.65 -82.87
CA ASP A 38 -20.31 -20.28 -81.96
C ASP A 38 -20.35 -21.04 -80.61
N ALA A 39 -21.13 -22.12 -80.51
CA ALA A 39 -21.21 -22.86 -79.26
C ALA A 39 -19.89 -23.63 -79.01
N PRO A 40 -19.32 -23.53 -77.80
CA PRO A 40 -18.06 -24.19 -77.48
C PRO A 40 -18.21 -25.72 -77.60
N GLU A 41 -17.16 -26.38 -78.09
CA GLU A 41 -17.21 -27.82 -78.32
C GLU A 41 -17.33 -28.54 -76.98
N GLN A 42 -18.15 -29.60 -76.92
CA GLN A 42 -18.35 -30.40 -75.70
C GLN A 42 -17.02 -30.87 -75.10
N GLY A 43 -16.03 -31.20 -75.95
CA GLY A 43 -14.69 -31.58 -75.52
C GLY A 43 -13.94 -30.46 -74.79
N GLU A 44 -14.10 -29.20 -75.21
CA GLU A 44 -13.45 -28.04 -74.60
C GLU A 44 -14.03 -27.74 -73.21
N LEU A 45 -15.35 -27.85 -73.03
CA LEU A 45 -15.98 -27.70 -71.71
C LEU A 45 -15.55 -28.79 -70.73
N ILE A 46 -15.44 -30.04 -71.19
CA ILE A 46 -14.95 -31.15 -70.37
C ILE A 46 -13.49 -30.90 -69.95
N GLN A 47 -12.63 -30.42 -70.86
CA GLN A 47 -11.25 -30.07 -70.53
C GLN A 47 -11.16 -28.90 -69.54
N LEU A 48 -12.03 -27.89 -69.70
CA LEU A 48 -12.12 -26.76 -68.78
C LEU A 48 -12.57 -27.22 -67.39
N LEU A 49 -13.54 -28.14 -67.30
CA LEU A 49 -13.99 -28.73 -66.04
C LEU A 49 -12.88 -29.52 -65.35
N ILE A 50 -12.12 -30.34 -66.09
CA ILE A 50 -10.95 -31.06 -65.56
C ILE A 50 -9.89 -30.10 -65.03
N LYS A 51 -9.66 -28.98 -65.73
CA LYS A 51 -8.74 -27.93 -65.28
C LYS A 51 -9.23 -27.28 -63.98
N LYS A 52 -10.51 -26.93 -63.90
CA LYS A 52 -11.09 -26.33 -62.68
C LYS A 52 -11.09 -27.29 -61.49
N ASP A 53 -11.34 -28.58 -61.70
CA ASP A 53 -11.18 -29.61 -60.66
C ASP A 53 -9.74 -29.67 -60.11
N ARG A 54 -8.74 -29.55 -60.98
CA ARG A 54 -7.34 -29.45 -60.56
C ARG A 54 -7.08 -28.19 -59.73
N ASP A 55 -7.55 -27.04 -60.19
CA ASP A 55 -7.37 -25.75 -59.50
C ASP A 55 -8.05 -25.77 -58.11
N ILE A 56 -9.21 -26.42 -57.98
CA ILE A 56 -9.90 -26.64 -56.71
C ILE A 56 -9.07 -27.52 -55.77
N LYS A 57 -8.55 -28.65 -56.26
CA LYS A 57 -7.69 -29.56 -55.47
C LYS A 57 -6.43 -28.86 -54.96
N GLU A 58 -5.79 -28.06 -55.81
CA GLU A 58 -4.62 -27.25 -55.42
C GLU A 58 -4.97 -26.21 -54.35
N THR A 59 -6.10 -25.51 -54.51
CA THR A 59 -6.56 -24.51 -53.53
C THR A 59 -6.92 -25.14 -52.20
N LEU A 60 -7.49 -26.36 -52.22
CA LEU A 60 -7.83 -27.12 -51.01
C LEU A 60 -6.58 -27.63 -50.28
N LYS A 61 -5.55 -28.05 -51.02
CA LYS A 61 -4.25 -28.39 -50.44
C LYS A 61 -3.62 -27.18 -49.72
N LEU A 62 -3.63 -26.01 -50.37
CA LEU A 62 -3.13 -24.77 -49.76
C LEU A 62 -3.92 -24.40 -48.50
N ALA A 63 -5.25 -24.54 -48.51
CA ALA A 63 -6.08 -24.30 -47.33
C ALA A 63 -5.73 -25.25 -46.17
N SER A 64 -5.42 -26.52 -46.45
CA SER A 64 -4.95 -27.47 -45.44
C SER A 64 -3.61 -27.07 -44.83
N GLU A 65 -2.66 -26.61 -45.65
CA GLU A 65 -1.37 -26.09 -45.19
C GLU A 65 -1.54 -24.83 -44.33
N GLN A 66 -2.40 -23.90 -44.75
CA GLN A 66 -2.76 -22.72 -43.96
C GLN A 66 -3.39 -23.09 -42.61
N GLY A 67 -4.23 -24.13 -42.58
CA GLY A 67 -4.80 -24.64 -41.32
C GLY A 67 -3.73 -25.15 -40.35
N LYS A 68 -2.71 -25.86 -40.83
CA LYS A 68 -1.58 -26.30 -39.99
C LYS A 68 -0.79 -25.12 -39.43
N VAL A 69 -0.53 -24.12 -40.26
CA VAL A 69 0.15 -22.89 -39.83
C VAL A 69 -0.68 -22.13 -38.80
N GLN A 70 -2.01 -22.09 -38.96
CA GLN A 70 -2.90 -21.42 -38.04
C GLN A 70 -2.86 -22.04 -36.63
N VAL A 71 -2.79 -23.37 -36.53
CA VAL A 71 -2.62 -24.06 -35.24
C VAL A 71 -1.34 -23.60 -34.53
N VAL A 72 -0.23 -23.53 -35.26
CA VAL A 72 1.06 -23.07 -34.70
C VAL A 72 0.99 -21.60 -34.29
N ILE A 73 0.30 -20.75 -35.07
CA ILE A 73 0.07 -19.34 -34.71
C ILE A 73 -0.70 -19.24 -33.40
N ASP A 74 -1.75 -20.03 -33.22
CA ASP A 74 -2.59 -19.97 -32.03
C ASP A 74 -1.87 -20.50 -30.79
N GLU A 75 -1.04 -21.53 -30.94
CA GLU A 75 -0.14 -22.00 -29.87
C GLU A 75 0.88 -20.94 -29.48
N LEU A 76 1.53 -20.29 -30.44
CA LEU A 76 2.49 -19.22 -30.18
C LEU A 76 1.83 -18.01 -29.51
N LYS A 77 0.61 -17.64 -29.90
CA LYS A 77 -0.16 -16.58 -29.24
C LYS A 77 -0.43 -16.91 -27.78
N ALA A 78 -0.87 -18.14 -27.50
CA ALA A 78 -1.14 -18.57 -26.13
C ALA A 78 0.13 -18.53 -25.26
N GLU A 79 1.28 -18.90 -25.82
CA GLU A 79 2.56 -18.85 -25.12
C GLU A 79 3.06 -17.40 -24.90
N VAL A 80 2.79 -16.49 -25.84
CA VAL A 80 3.04 -15.05 -25.67
C VAL A 80 2.16 -14.48 -24.56
N ASP A 81 0.86 -14.77 -24.57
CA ASP A 81 -0.07 -14.32 -23.54
C ASP A 81 0.35 -14.80 -22.15
N LYS A 82 0.83 -16.04 -22.05
CA LYS A 82 1.38 -16.60 -20.81
C LYS A 82 2.61 -15.83 -20.34
N ARG A 83 3.57 -15.57 -21.23
CA ARG A 83 4.77 -14.78 -20.88
C ARG A 83 4.43 -13.35 -20.48
N ASP A 84 3.46 -12.73 -21.13
CA ASP A 84 2.99 -11.39 -20.78
C ASP A 84 2.36 -11.36 -19.38
N MET A 85 1.63 -12.42 -18.99
CA MET A 85 1.12 -12.57 -17.63
C MET A 85 2.27 -12.71 -16.62
N ASP A 86 3.27 -13.54 -16.90
CA ASP A 86 4.43 -13.73 -16.03
C ASP A 86 5.21 -12.42 -15.84
N ILE A 87 5.41 -11.65 -16.93
CA ILE A 87 6.07 -10.34 -16.89
C ILE A 87 5.29 -9.37 -15.99
N LYS A 88 3.95 -9.33 -16.10
CA LYS A 88 3.10 -8.47 -15.26
C LYS A 88 3.22 -8.83 -13.78
N ILE A 89 3.23 -10.12 -13.45
CA ILE A 89 3.40 -10.60 -12.07
C ILE A 89 4.77 -10.20 -11.55
N LEU A 90 5.83 -10.43 -12.33
CA LEU A 90 7.19 -10.08 -11.95
C LEU A 90 7.34 -8.56 -11.73
N GLN A 91 6.77 -7.75 -12.61
CA GLN A 91 6.78 -6.29 -12.46
C GLN A 91 6.09 -5.84 -11.17
N LYS A 92 4.95 -6.47 -10.82
CA LYS A 92 4.24 -6.18 -9.58
C LYS A 92 5.12 -6.51 -8.36
N ASN A 93 5.70 -7.70 -8.34
CA ASN A 93 6.55 -8.15 -7.24
C ASN A 93 7.79 -7.28 -7.07
N LEU A 94 8.41 -6.84 -8.17
CA LEU A 94 9.55 -5.93 -8.13
C LEU A 94 9.18 -4.56 -7.55
N LYS A 95 8.02 -4.00 -7.90
CA LYS A 95 7.54 -2.75 -7.30
C LYS A 95 7.26 -2.88 -5.81
N GLU A 96 6.71 -4.02 -5.39
CA GLU A 96 6.47 -4.29 -3.98
C GLU A 96 7.79 -4.41 -3.20
N ALA A 97 8.76 -5.13 -3.75
CA ALA A 97 10.10 -5.25 -3.18
C ALA A 97 10.81 -3.90 -3.09
N GLU A 98 10.72 -3.06 -4.14
CA GLU A 98 11.25 -1.70 -4.15
C GLU A 98 10.65 -0.85 -3.02
N ASN A 99 9.33 -0.95 -2.81
CA ASN A 99 8.65 -0.19 -1.76
C ASN A 99 9.10 -0.63 -0.35
N ILE A 100 9.19 -1.94 -0.11
CA ILE A 100 9.68 -2.49 1.17
C ILE A 100 11.13 -2.05 1.42
N LEU A 101 11.99 -2.16 0.41
CA LEU A 101 13.39 -1.77 0.51
C LEU A 101 13.54 -0.27 0.78
N SER A 102 12.73 0.56 0.12
CA SER A 102 12.73 2.02 0.34
C SER A 102 12.35 2.38 1.77
N ALA A 103 11.32 1.73 2.32
CA ALA A 103 10.92 1.91 3.71
C ALA A 103 12.01 1.43 4.69
N ALA A 104 12.62 0.27 4.43
CA ALA A 104 13.70 -0.27 5.25
C ALA A 104 14.93 0.65 5.26
N ILE A 105 15.32 1.20 4.10
CA ILE A 105 16.43 2.15 3.98
C ILE A 105 16.12 3.44 4.76
N PHE A 106 14.89 3.95 4.67
CA PHE A 106 14.49 5.14 5.41
C PHE A 106 14.61 4.91 6.92
N GLN A 107 14.03 3.82 7.43
CA GLN A 107 14.11 3.46 8.85
C GLN A 107 15.55 3.22 9.31
N ALA A 108 16.38 2.57 8.48
CA ALA A 108 17.79 2.35 8.80
C ALA A 108 18.56 3.67 8.92
N LYS A 109 18.30 4.64 8.03
CA LYS A 109 18.90 5.98 8.11
C LYS A 109 18.48 6.72 9.36
N GLU A 110 17.20 6.66 9.73
CA GLU A 110 16.69 7.28 10.96
C GLU A 110 17.29 6.64 12.23
N LYS A 111 17.48 5.32 12.24
CA LYS A 111 18.19 4.65 13.33
C LYS A 111 19.66 5.08 13.40
N LEU A 112 20.32 5.25 12.26
CA LEU A 112 21.72 5.66 12.22
C LEU A 112 21.90 7.08 12.76
N THR A 113 21.01 8.03 12.42
CA THR A 113 21.04 9.38 12.98
C THR A 113 20.77 9.39 14.49
N ALA A 114 19.84 8.55 14.98
CA ALA A 114 19.60 8.38 16.40
C ALA A 114 20.84 7.83 17.16
N ILE A 115 21.53 6.85 16.57
CA ILE A 115 22.78 6.30 17.12
C ILE A 115 23.87 7.37 17.16
N GLU A 116 24.04 8.14 16.09
CA GLU A 116 25.02 9.23 16.03
C GLU A 116 24.73 10.30 17.09
N GLN A 117 23.46 10.68 17.27
CA GLN A 117 23.04 11.60 18.32
C GLN A 117 23.33 11.04 19.73
N ALA A 118 23.09 9.75 19.96
CA ALA A 118 23.41 9.08 21.23
C ALA A 118 24.91 9.01 21.50
N ASN A 119 25.72 8.71 20.48
CA ASN A 119 27.18 8.67 20.58
C ASN A 119 27.76 10.07 20.90
N ASN A 120 27.20 11.12 20.31
CA ASN A 120 27.57 12.50 20.62
C ASN A 120 27.20 12.91 22.05
N ARG A 121 26.14 12.32 22.62
CA ARG A 121 25.66 12.54 23.99
C ARG A 121 26.01 11.37 24.91
N LYS A 122 27.22 10.80 24.77
CA LYS A 122 27.67 9.74 25.66
C LYS A 122 27.74 10.25 27.11
N ILE A 123 26.99 9.61 28.00
CA ILE A 123 27.06 9.85 29.44
C ILE A 123 27.99 8.80 30.04
N SER A 124 28.90 9.20 30.93
CA SER A 124 29.79 8.24 31.58
C SER A 124 28.99 7.31 32.50
N SER A 125 29.33 6.02 32.54
CA SER A 125 28.69 5.06 33.44
C SER A 125 28.85 5.46 34.90
N GLU A 126 29.98 6.08 35.25
CA GLU A 126 30.22 6.62 36.59
C GLU A 126 29.25 7.74 36.96
N GLU A 127 28.95 8.65 36.04
CA GLU A 127 27.96 9.72 36.25
C GLU A 127 26.55 9.16 36.40
N LEU A 128 26.17 8.16 35.59
CA LEU A 128 24.88 7.46 35.76
C LEU A 128 24.78 6.79 37.13
N ILE A 129 25.83 6.08 37.56
CA ILE A 129 25.88 5.42 38.87
C ILE A 129 25.80 6.46 40.00
N ARG A 130 26.56 7.55 39.92
CA ARG A 130 26.57 8.62 40.93
C ARG A 130 25.21 9.33 40.98
N TYR A 131 24.60 9.59 39.83
CA TYR A 131 23.29 10.22 39.74
C TYR A 131 22.18 9.30 40.25
N ALA A 132 22.21 8.02 39.90
CA ALA A 132 21.27 7.00 40.40
C ALA A 132 21.39 6.82 41.92
N HIS A 133 22.63 6.77 42.44
CA HIS A 133 22.87 6.75 43.88
C HIS A 133 22.33 8.02 44.55
N ARG A 134 22.54 9.19 43.95
CA ARG A 134 22.00 10.46 44.46
C ARG A 134 20.47 10.45 44.49
N ILE A 135 19.82 9.96 43.44
CA ILE A 135 18.36 9.81 43.39
C ILE A 135 17.86 8.81 44.44
N SER A 136 18.59 7.70 44.64
CA SER A 136 18.23 6.65 45.60
C SER A 136 18.46 7.08 47.06
N ALA A 137 19.46 7.94 47.30
CA ALA A 137 19.78 8.49 48.61
C ALA A 137 18.98 9.77 48.94
N SER A 138 18.53 10.51 47.92
CA SER A 138 17.59 11.61 48.10
C SER A 138 16.19 11.08 48.47
N ASN A 139 15.32 11.95 48.97
CA ASN A 139 13.95 11.60 49.31
C ASN A 139 13.24 10.89 48.14
N ALA A 140 12.23 10.08 48.45
CA ALA A 140 11.64 9.09 47.54
C ALA A 140 11.41 9.61 46.10
N VAL A 141 11.85 8.87 45.10
CA VAL A 141 11.70 9.26 43.68
C VAL A 141 10.24 9.42 43.24
N ALA A 142 9.36 8.66 43.88
CA ALA A 142 7.90 8.73 43.73
C ALA A 142 7.24 8.58 45.10
N ALA A 143 6.04 9.15 45.28
CA ALA A 143 5.29 9.00 46.53
C ALA A 143 4.89 7.53 46.71
N PRO A 144 5.26 6.88 47.83
CA PRO A 144 4.77 5.53 48.13
C PRO A 144 3.22 5.50 48.15
N PRO A 145 2.58 4.36 47.82
CA PRO A 145 1.11 4.23 47.88
C PRO A 145 0.51 4.52 49.27
N THR A 146 1.32 4.42 50.33
CA THR A 146 0.94 4.72 51.72
C THR A 146 1.41 6.10 52.19
N TRP A 147 1.83 6.98 51.27
CA TRP A 147 2.32 8.31 51.63
C TRP A 147 1.20 9.15 52.23
N ALA A 148 1.48 9.79 53.36
CA ALA A 148 0.56 10.69 54.06
C ALA A 148 1.27 12.00 54.40
N PRO A 149 0.53 13.12 54.61
CA PRO A 149 1.10 14.36 55.09
C PRO A 149 1.88 14.13 56.39
N GLY A 150 3.19 14.38 56.36
CA GLY A 150 4.12 14.11 57.47
C GLY A 150 5.07 12.93 57.24
N ASP A 151 4.88 12.11 56.19
CA ASP A 151 5.83 11.06 55.83
C ASP A 151 7.12 11.69 55.23
N PRO A 152 8.30 11.40 55.82
CA PRO A 152 9.58 11.89 55.30
C PRO A 152 9.89 11.44 53.87
N ARG A 153 9.31 10.33 53.39
CA ARG A 153 9.51 9.75 52.05
C ARG A 153 8.64 10.44 50.99
N ARG A 154 8.68 11.78 50.93
CA ARG A 154 7.97 12.58 49.93
C ARG A 154 8.82 12.79 48.67
N PRO A 155 8.22 12.85 47.47
CA PRO A 155 8.96 13.03 46.22
C PRO A 155 9.23 14.48 45.82
N TYR A 156 8.90 15.44 46.67
CA TYR A 156 9.03 16.86 46.38
C TYR A 156 9.66 17.64 47.55
N PRO A 157 10.32 18.78 47.28
CA PRO A 157 10.86 19.64 48.33
C PRO A 157 9.76 20.19 49.24
N THR A 158 10.05 20.29 50.54
CA THR A 158 9.17 21.02 51.47
C THR A 158 9.26 22.52 51.25
N ASP A 159 8.18 23.19 51.63
CA ASP A 159 8.09 24.61 51.91
C ASP A 159 9.32 25.20 52.63
N PHE A 160 9.79 24.53 53.68
CA PHE A 160 10.99 24.95 54.41
C PHE A 160 12.26 24.80 53.56
N GLU A 161 12.45 23.66 52.89
CA GLU A 161 13.59 23.44 51.98
C GLU A 161 13.60 24.46 50.83
N MET A 162 12.43 24.77 50.25
CA MET A 162 12.27 25.80 49.22
C MET A 162 12.64 27.19 49.73
N ARG A 163 12.16 27.58 50.92
CA ARG A 163 12.50 28.85 51.58
C ARG A 163 13.96 28.93 52.01
N SER A 164 14.61 27.80 52.28
CA SER A 164 16.04 27.74 52.60
C SER A 164 16.96 27.83 51.36
N GLY A 165 16.37 27.71 50.16
CA GLY A 165 17.08 27.71 48.89
C GLY A 165 17.66 29.07 48.49
N CYS A 166 18.58 29.04 47.51
CA CYS A 166 19.24 30.25 47.02
C CYS A 166 18.26 31.27 46.42
N LEU A 167 17.19 30.80 45.76
CA LEU A 167 16.15 31.65 45.17
C LEU A 167 15.42 32.50 46.22
N ALA A 168 15.08 31.93 47.37
CA ALA A 168 14.43 32.67 48.46
C ALA A 168 15.36 33.72 49.07
N LYS A 169 16.65 33.40 49.25
CA LYS A 169 17.67 34.34 49.74
C LYS A 169 17.90 35.52 48.79
N LEU A 170 17.76 35.30 47.49
CA LEU A 170 17.82 36.35 46.47
C LEU A 170 16.59 37.25 46.49
N SER A 171 15.42 36.73 46.89
CA SER A 171 14.21 37.53 47.12
C SER A 171 14.26 38.35 48.42
N ASP A 172 15.01 37.90 49.42
CA ASP A 172 15.22 38.60 50.70
C ASP A 172 16.38 39.60 50.68
N LEU A 173 17.11 39.74 49.55
CA LEU A 173 18.00 40.90 49.36
C LEU A 173 17.11 42.15 49.43
N PRO A 174 17.53 43.22 50.14
CA PRO A 174 16.77 44.45 50.16
C PRO A 174 16.71 44.99 48.73
N ALA A 175 15.61 44.70 48.03
CA ALA A 175 15.13 45.55 46.97
C ALA A 175 15.00 46.93 47.61
N SER A 176 15.97 47.78 47.29
CA SER A 176 16.02 49.21 47.57
C SER A 176 14.64 49.76 47.94
N THR A 177 14.41 49.92 49.25
CA THR A 177 13.46 50.83 49.89
C THR A 177 12.32 51.36 49.01
N GLN A 178 11.13 50.77 49.11
CA GLN A 178 9.94 51.58 49.24
C GLN A 178 8.88 50.89 50.11
N THR A 179 8.91 51.27 51.38
CA THR A 179 7.82 51.07 52.33
C THR A 179 6.63 51.92 51.93
N SER A 180 5.43 51.33 51.86
CA SER A 180 4.24 51.93 52.47
C SER A 180 3.22 50.83 52.81
N GLN A 181 2.99 50.73 54.12
CA GLN A 181 1.84 50.12 54.78
C GLN A 181 0.56 50.77 54.22
N THR A 182 -0.58 50.10 54.08
CA THR A 182 -1.49 49.86 55.21
C THR A 182 -2.52 48.74 54.96
N GLN A 183 -2.89 48.18 56.09
CA GLN A 183 -3.93 47.23 56.48
C GLN A 183 -5.38 47.63 56.07
N GLY A 184 -6.23 46.65 55.74
CA GLY A 184 -7.69 46.74 55.96
C GLY A 184 -8.64 46.27 54.84
N THR A 185 -9.26 45.11 55.08
CA THR A 185 -10.72 44.86 54.95
C THR A 185 -11.40 44.77 53.56
N TYR A 186 -12.14 43.66 53.39
CA TYR A 186 -13.09 43.34 52.32
C TYR A 186 -14.14 44.44 52.04
N THR A 187 -14.44 44.71 50.76
CA THR A 187 -15.81 44.78 50.21
C THR A 187 -15.80 44.72 48.67
N ASP A 188 -16.66 43.86 48.16
CA ASP A 188 -17.22 43.79 46.81
C ASP A 188 -17.92 45.11 46.39
N SER A 189 -17.76 45.55 45.15
CA SER A 189 -18.81 46.20 44.32
C SER A 189 -18.26 46.76 43.01
N SER A 190 -18.86 46.26 41.94
CA SER A 190 -18.90 46.76 40.55
C SER A 190 -18.99 48.28 40.37
N SER A 191 -18.24 48.84 39.40
CA SER A 191 -18.81 49.60 38.26
C SER A 191 -17.76 50.21 37.33
N THR A 192 -17.85 49.82 36.07
CA THR A 192 -17.68 50.59 34.83
C THR A 192 -17.28 52.07 34.94
N ARG A 193 -16.17 52.45 34.27
CA ARG A 193 -16.17 53.54 33.27
C ARG A 193 -14.89 53.58 32.43
N GLN A 194 -15.11 53.57 31.12
CA GLN A 194 -14.18 53.89 30.05
C GLN A 194 -13.67 55.33 30.17
N SER A 195 -12.42 55.56 29.77
CA SER A 195 -12.03 56.77 29.05
C SER A 195 -10.86 56.50 28.11
N SER A 196 -11.16 56.76 26.84
CA SER A 196 -10.35 56.76 25.64
C SER A 196 -9.20 57.76 25.67
N LEU A 197 -8.06 57.40 25.09
CA LEU A 197 -7.28 58.30 24.24
C LEU A 197 -6.84 57.54 22.98
N GLN A 198 -7.11 58.19 21.86
CA GLN A 198 -7.05 57.75 20.48
C GLN A 198 -5.94 58.52 19.76
N MET A 199 -5.54 58.00 18.59
CA MET A 199 -4.72 58.58 17.49
C MET A 199 -3.25 58.15 17.50
N SER A 200 -2.63 57.71 16.41
CA SER A 200 -3.02 57.53 15.00
C SER A 200 -1.85 56.80 14.32
N ASP A 201 -2.07 55.66 13.66
CA ASP A 201 -2.29 55.52 12.20
C ASP A 201 -0.98 55.44 11.39
N HIS A 202 -0.67 54.24 10.88
CA HIS A 202 -0.09 54.12 9.55
C HIS A 202 -0.46 52.77 8.91
N MET A 203 -1.12 52.87 7.77
CA MET A 203 -1.57 51.81 6.88
C MET A 203 -0.46 50.86 6.43
N LEU A 204 -0.79 49.57 6.29
CA LEU A 204 -0.71 48.87 5.01
C LEU A 204 -1.60 47.62 4.99
N GLN A 205 -2.16 47.44 3.80
CA GLN A 205 -3.32 46.65 3.43
C GLN A 205 -2.89 45.26 2.97
N THR A 206 -3.53 44.19 3.45
CA THR A 206 -3.82 42.98 2.66
C THR A 206 -4.83 42.07 3.37
N GLN A 207 -5.78 41.61 2.57
CA GLN A 207 -6.99 40.88 2.94
C GLN A 207 -6.73 39.41 3.31
N SER A 208 -7.45 38.94 4.34
CA SER A 208 -8.17 37.64 4.40
C SER A 208 -7.30 36.35 4.44
N SER A 209 -7.53 35.29 5.22
CA SER A 209 -8.65 34.85 6.05
C SER A 209 -8.17 33.72 6.99
N HIS A 210 -8.75 33.64 8.19
CA HIS A 210 -9.16 32.41 8.88
C HIS A 210 -8.12 31.38 9.41
N HIS A 211 -7.92 31.46 10.73
CA HIS A 211 -7.88 30.41 11.77
C HIS A 211 -7.49 28.96 11.39
N SER A 212 -6.43 28.45 12.03
CA SER A 212 -6.43 27.21 12.83
C SER A 212 -5.11 27.10 13.58
N THR A 213 -5.18 27.20 14.90
CA THR A 213 -4.08 27.02 15.84
C THR A 213 -3.59 25.58 15.86
N SER A 214 -2.29 25.41 15.71
CA SER A 214 -1.53 24.21 16.03
C SER A 214 -1.72 23.82 17.50
N SER A 215 -2.14 22.57 17.74
CA SER A 215 -1.90 21.90 19.02
C SER A 215 -1.32 20.52 18.75
N LEU A 216 -0.05 20.34 19.13
CA LEU A 216 0.61 19.05 19.23
C LEU A 216 0.11 18.39 20.52
N SER A 217 -0.42 17.18 20.44
CA SER A 217 -0.85 16.41 21.62
C SER A 217 -0.40 14.95 21.47
N TRP A 218 0.66 14.60 22.19
CA TRP A 218 1.08 13.23 22.45
C TRP A 218 0.19 12.65 23.55
N GLN A 219 -0.77 11.78 23.23
CA GLN A 219 -1.34 10.87 24.22
C GLN A 219 -1.62 9.48 23.62
N SER A 220 -1.10 8.50 24.33
CA SER A 220 -1.15 7.06 24.11
C SER A 220 -2.58 6.53 24.15
N SER A 221 -2.93 5.67 23.20
CA SER A 221 -4.22 4.98 23.13
C SER A 221 -4.15 3.63 23.86
N GLU A 222 -4.69 3.55 25.07
CA GLU A 222 -5.29 2.32 25.59
C GLU A 222 -6.79 2.48 25.43
N ASN A 223 -7.46 1.56 24.71
CA ASN A 223 -8.90 1.46 24.81
C ASN A 223 -9.37 0.00 24.81
N THR A 224 -10.17 -0.23 25.84
CA THR A 224 -10.89 -1.41 26.29
C THR A 224 -11.92 -1.93 25.30
N VAL A 225 -12.07 -3.26 25.30
CA VAL A 225 -13.09 -4.02 24.58
C VAL A 225 -14.46 -3.82 25.25
N SER A 226 -15.50 -3.48 24.47
CA SER A 226 -16.91 -3.62 24.88
C SER A 226 -17.80 -3.90 23.68
N HIS A 227 -18.64 -4.90 23.87
CA HIS A 227 -19.55 -5.59 22.96
C HIS A 227 -20.87 -4.79 22.79
N LEU A 228 -21.43 -4.69 21.58
CA LEU A 228 -22.88 -4.87 21.34
C LEU A 228 -23.24 -4.99 19.84
N ALA A 229 -24.19 -5.88 19.58
CA ALA A 229 -24.71 -6.28 18.27
C ALA A 229 -25.90 -5.42 17.80
N SER A 230 -26.15 -5.37 16.47
CA SER A 230 -27.35 -5.95 15.82
C SER A 230 -27.69 -5.31 14.45
N GLY A 231 -27.82 -6.18 13.43
CA GLY A 231 -28.70 -6.08 12.25
C GLY A 231 -28.15 -5.37 11.00
N SER A 232 -28.39 -5.81 9.75
CA SER A 232 -28.92 -7.04 9.13
C SER A 232 -28.76 -6.90 7.59
N HIS A 233 -28.75 -8.04 6.88
CA HIS A 233 -28.81 -8.26 5.40
C HIS A 233 -27.58 -7.90 4.54
N HIS A 234 -27.14 -8.67 3.54
CA HIS A 234 -27.44 -10.00 2.97
C HIS A 234 -26.37 -10.23 1.88
N LEU A 235 -25.81 -11.44 1.69
CA LEU A 235 -25.46 -12.07 0.40
C LEU A 235 -24.72 -13.43 0.62
N ILE A 236 -25.45 -14.52 0.34
CA ILE A 236 -25.08 -15.74 -0.43
C ILE A 236 -23.86 -16.62 -0.03
N SER A 237 -24.22 -17.83 0.46
CA SER A 237 -23.74 -19.21 0.15
C SER A 237 -22.36 -19.72 0.58
N ASP A 238 -22.39 -20.55 1.63
CA ASP A 238 -21.78 -21.88 1.83
C ASP A 238 -20.47 -22.30 1.14
N MET A 239 -19.45 -22.58 1.96
CA MET A 239 -18.78 -23.91 2.00
C MET A 239 -18.03 -24.10 3.33
N ARG A 240 -18.25 -25.27 3.92
CA ARG A 240 -17.90 -25.66 5.30
C ARG A 240 -16.66 -26.56 5.32
N GLY A 241 -15.71 -26.27 6.21
CA GLY A 241 -14.64 -27.18 6.67
C GLY A 241 -13.64 -26.41 7.54
N HIS A 242 -13.80 -26.36 8.88
CA HIS A 242 -13.08 -27.19 9.88
C HIS A 242 -11.55 -27.23 9.70
N ASN A 243 -10.67 -27.07 10.68
CA ASN A 243 -10.64 -26.57 12.06
C ASN A 243 -9.15 -26.71 12.49
N LYS A 244 -8.60 -25.75 13.24
CA LYS A 244 -7.49 -25.91 14.20
C LYS A 244 -6.13 -26.43 13.71
N GLU A 245 -5.16 -25.51 13.57
CA GLU A 245 -3.76 -25.78 13.89
C GLU A 245 -3.23 -24.64 14.76
N ASN A 246 -2.87 -25.01 15.98
CA ASN A 246 -2.53 -24.15 17.10
C ASN A 246 -1.01 -24.00 17.17
N GLU A 247 -0.57 -22.85 17.67
CA GLU A 247 0.81 -22.48 18.02
C GLU A 247 1.61 -23.63 18.65
N GLU A 248 2.79 -23.92 18.08
CA GLU A 248 3.85 -24.68 18.73
C GLU A 248 5.05 -23.75 18.89
N VAL A 249 5.18 -23.17 20.09
CA VAL A 249 6.32 -22.33 20.49
C VAL A 249 7.29 -23.24 21.23
N GLU A 250 8.43 -23.54 20.61
CA GLU A 250 9.47 -24.43 21.15
C GLU A 250 10.02 -23.90 22.49
N LEU A 251 9.74 -24.63 23.57
CA LEU A 251 10.38 -24.45 24.86
C LEU A 251 11.71 -25.21 24.86
N MET A 252 12.82 -24.48 24.72
CA MET A 252 14.17 -25.04 24.85
C MET A 252 14.41 -25.52 26.29
N SER A 253 14.51 -26.83 26.49
CA SER A 253 14.96 -27.41 27.76
C SER A 253 16.48 -27.39 27.80
N SER A 254 17.04 -26.82 28.86
CA SER A 254 18.45 -26.97 29.22
C SER A 254 18.58 -28.14 30.20
N ASP A 255 18.94 -29.32 29.71
CA ASP A 255 19.47 -30.39 30.54
C ASP A 255 20.99 -30.41 30.40
N SER A 256 21.68 -30.02 31.47
CA SER A 256 23.10 -30.29 31.63
C SER A 256 23.32 -30.81 33.03
N SER A 257 23.24 -32.13 33.13
CA SER A 257 23.67 -32.89 34.30
C SER A 257 25.20 -32.85 34.38
N SER A 258 25.75 -32.31 35.46
CA SER A 258 27.15 -32.52 35.84
C SER A 258 27.19 -33.44 37.05
N SER A 259 27.75 -34.64 36.86
CA SER A 259 28.11 -35.58 37.93
C SER A 259 29.35 -36.36 37.49
N SER A 260 30.44 -36.16 38.22
CA SER A 260 31.62 -37.03 38.39
C SER A 260 32.81 -36.15 38.79
N SER A 261 33.73 -36.53 39.67
CA SER A 261 33.88 -37.64 40.61
C SER A 261 35.10 -37.24 41.45
N SER A 262 35.05 -37.47 42.75
CA SER A 262 36.26 -37.50 43.59
C SER A 262 37.15 -38.68 43.18
N ASP A 263 38.47 -38.47 43.17
CA ASP A 263 39.47 -39.48 43.52
C ASP A 263 40.79 -38.77 43.93
N GLU A 264 41.37 -39.27 45.03
CA GLU A 264 42.72 -39.04 45.63
C GLU A 264 43.09 -37.70 46.29
#